data_AF-A0A064CDL9-F1
#
_entry.id   AF-A0A064CDL9-F1
#
_cell.length_a   1.000
_cell.length_b   1.000
_cell.length_c   1.000
_cell.angle_alpha   90.00
_cell.angle_beta   90.00
_cell.angle_gamma   90.00
#
_symmetry.space_group_name_H-M   'P 1'
#
loop_
_entity.id
_entity.type
_entity.pdbx_description
1 polymer ?
#
loop_
_entity_poly.entity_id
_entity_poly.type
_entity_poly.pdbx_seq_one_letter_code
_entity_poly.pdbx_strand_id
1 'polypeptide(L)'
;MTGLNGRPTAAELVAAVAEFLANDVRSNTTGSVNFHALVAVNVLRTVERELLDQTAAEPQAALEGLGYHDEAALAAAIRAGDLDGRGDEVMKCLRAVVKHRVAIAHPGYDSPEGGSPS
;
A
#
# COMPACT_ATOMS: atom_id res chain seq x y z
N MET A 1 4.36 -19.83 3.34
CA MET A 1 5.03 -21.00 3.98
C MET A 1 5.65 -20.57 5.30
N THR A 2 4.77 -20.48 6.30
CA THR A 2 4.98 -20.65 7.75
C THR A 2 6.30 -20.19 8.37
N GLY A 3 6.18 -19.13 9.19
CA GLY A 3 7.11 -18.90 10.28
C GLY A 3 7.18 -20.12 11.23
N LEU A 4 8.33 -20.25 11.90
CA LEU A 4 8.81 -21.37 12.74
C LEU A 4 7.83 -22.09 13.70
N ASN A 5 6.60 -21.59 13.88
CA ASN A 5 5.64 -22.06 14.88
C ASN A 5 4.37 -22.70 14.30
N GLY A 6 4.26 -22.87 12.97
CA GLY A 6 3.08 -23.48 12.32
C GLY A 6 1.80 -22.64 12.37
N ARG A 7 1.87 -21.40 12.87
CA ARG A 7 0.76 -20.44 12.87
C ARG A 7 0.75 -19.63 11.57
N PRO A 8 -0.44 -19.34 11.01
CA PRO A 8 -0.54 -18.50 9.82
C PRO A 8 -0.02 -17.09 10.12
N THR A 9 0.60 -16.48 9.12
CA THR A 9 1.03 -15.08 9.14
C THR A 9 -0.16 -14.13 9.10
N ALA A 10 0.04 -12.85 9.44
CA ALA A 10 -1.00 -11.84 9.30
C ALA A 10 -1.49 -11.73 7.84
N ALA A 11 -0.59 -11.80 6.86
CA ALA A 11 -0.94 -11.79 5.45
C ALA A 11 -1.82 -12.99 5.08
N GLU A 12 -1.43 -14.20 5.50
CA GLU A 12 -2.21 -15.43 5.27
C GLU A 12 -3.61 -15.36 5.92
N LEU A 13 -3.73 -14.77 7.11
CA LEU A 13 -5.03 -14.56 7.76
C LEU A 13 -5.90 -13.55 7.00
N VAL A 14 -5.33 -12.43 6.56
CA VAL A 14 -6.04 -11.41 5.77
C VAL A 14 -6.52 -12.00 4.44
N ALA A 15 -5.67 -12.78 3.76
CA ALA A 15 -6.01 -13.48 2.53
C ALA A 15 -7.21 -14.43 2.71
N ALA A 16 -7.18 -15.24 3.79
CA ALA A 16 -8.27 -16.17 4.10
C ALA A 16 -9.60 -15.45 4.35
N VAL A 17 -9.59 -14.32 5.05
CA VAL A 17 -10.80 -13.51 5.26
C VAL A 17 -11.30 -12.91 3.94
N ALA A 18 -10.40 -12.38 3.10
CA ALA A 18 -10.76 -11.82 1.80
C ALA A 18 -11.39 -12.89 0.90
N GLU A 19 -10.88 -14.12 0.90
CA GLU A 19 -11.43 -15.24 0.16
C GLU A 19 -12.84 -15.63 0.64
N PHE A 20 -13.04 -15.77 1.95
CA PHE A 20 -14.36 -16.04 2.54
C PHE A 20 -15.39 -14.97 2.18
N LEU A 21 -15.00 -13.69 2.24
CA LEU A 21 -15.89 -12.60 1.86
C LEU A 21 -16.21 -12.63 0.36
N ALA A 22 -15.21 -12.90 -0.49
CA ALA A 22 -15.36 -12.91 -1.93
C ALA A 22 -16.24 -14.06 -2.45
N ASN A 23 -16.18 -15.21 -1.77
CA ASN A 23 -16.86 -16.44 -2.19
C ASN A 23 -18.16 -16.63 -1.43
N ASP A 24 -18.09 -16.97 -0.13
CA ASP A 24 -19.24 -17.34 0.68
C ASP A 24 -20.17 -16.17 0.93
N VAL A 25 -19.66 -15.04 1.43
CA VAL A 25 -20.51 -13.91 1.81
C VAL A 25 -21.18 -13.27 0.60
N ARG A 26 -20.44 -13.05 -0.49
CA ARG A 26 -21.01 -12.46 -1.71
C ARG A 26 -22.03 -13.37 -2.38
N SER A 27 -21.82 -14.69 -2.39
CA SER A 27 -22.80 -15.63 -2.97
C SER A 27 -24.12 -15.67 -2.20
N ASN A 28 -24.09 -15.29 -0.92
CA ASN A 28 -25.25 -15.34 -0.02
C ASN A 28 -25.85 -13.95 0.32
N THR A 29 -25.39 -12.88 -0.32
CA THR A 29 -25.87 -11.51 -0.06
C THR A 29 -26.16 -10.74 -1.34
N THR A 30 -27.07 -9.78 -1.26
CA THR A 30 -27.46 -8.91 -2.39
C THR A 30 -27.49 -7.44 -1.97
N GLY A 31 -27.65 -6.54 -2.94
CA GLY A 31 -27.78 -5.11 -2.70
C GLY A 31 -26.57 -4.50 -1.99
N SER A 32 -26.83 -3.61 -1.03
CA SER A 32 -25.79 -2.85 -0.31
C SER A 32 -24.81 -3.75 0.45
N VAL A 33 -25.26 -4.87 1.01
CA VAL A 33 -24.39 -5.79 1.76
C VAL A 33 -23.38 -6.46 0.82
N ASN A 34 -23.82 -6.88 -0.37
CA ASN A 34 -22.92 -7.46 -1.37
C ASN A 34 -21.86 -6.44 -1.84
N PHE A 35 -22.27 -5.18 -2.02
CA PHE A 35 -21.35 -4.09 -2.35
C PHE A 35 -20.32 -3.85 -1.24
N HIS A 36 -20.75 -3.76 0.02
CA HIS A 36 -19.81 -3.60 1.14
C HIS A 36 -18.85 -4.79 1.28
N ALA A 37 -19.30 -6.02 0.99
CA ALA A 37 -18.41 -7.18 0.94
C ALA A 37 -17.34 -7.03 -0.14
N LEU A 38 -17.68 -6.53 -1.33
CA LEU A 38 -16.71 -6.23 -2.38
C LEU A 38 -15.70 -5.16 -1.95
N VAL A 39 -16.17 -4.08 -1.31
CA VAL A 39 -15.28 -3.04 -0.77
C VAL A 39 -14.32 -3.62 0.25
N ALA A 40 -14.82 -4.40 1.21
CA ALA A 40 -14.00 -5.04 2.23
C ALA A 40 -12.95 -5.98 1.62
N VAL A 41 -13.31 -6.79 0.62
CA VAL A 41 -12.36 -7.65 -0.10
C VAL A 41 -11.23 -6.83 -0.72
N ASN A 42 -11.56 -5.72 -1.39
CA ASN A 42 -10.55 -4.89 -2.04
C ASN A 42 -9.61 -4.22 -1.01
N VAL A 43 -10.16 -3.74 0.11
CA VAL A 43 -9.36 -3.19 1.22
C VAL A 43 -8.44 -4.27 1.81
N LEU A 44 -8.96 -5.47 2.09
CA LEU A 44 -8.15 -6.56 2.63
C LEU A 44 -7.04 -6.99 1.67
N ARG A 45 -7.30 -7.04 0.36
CA ARG A 45 -6.25 -7.31 -0.64
C ARG A 45 -5.17 -6.23 -0.64
N THR A 46 -5.52 -4.96 -0.40
CA THR A 46 -4.51 -3.90 -0.25
C THR A 46 -3.68 -4.11 1.01
N VAL A 47 -4.31 -4.41 2.15
CA VAL A 47 -3.59 -4.72 3.41
C VAL A 47 -2.70 -5.96 3.26
N GLU A 48 -3.16 -6.99 2.55
CA GLU A 48 -2.34 -8.17 2.26
C GLU A 48 -1.06 -7.78 1.48
N ARG A 49 -1.18 -6.93 0.46
CA ARG A 49 -0.02 -6.44 -0.30
C ARG A 49 0.91 -5.60 0.56
N GLU A 50 0.39 -4.77 1.47
CA GLU A 50 1.20 -4.04 2.46
C GLU A 50 1.97 -5.00 3.37
N LEU A 51 1.33 -6.05 3.86
CA LEU A 51 1.95 -7.04 4.75
C LEU A 51 3.01 -7.90 4.06
N LEU A 52 2.88 -8.10 2.75
CA LEU A 52 3.84 -8.86 1.93
C LEU A 52 4.93 -7.99 1.32
N ASP A 53 4.80 -6.66 1.41
CA ASP A 53 5.75 -5.74 0.81
C ASP A 53 7.15 -5.87 1.43
N GLN A 54 8.15 -5.93 0.55
CA GLN A 54 9.57 -5.96 0.90
C GLN A 54 10.33 -4.83 0.19
N THR A 55 9.62 -3.87 -0.40
CA THR A 55 10.19 -2.84 -1.29
C THR A 55 10.32 -1.48 -0.62
N ALA A 56 9.96 -1.37 0.67
CA ALA A 56 10.08 -0.14 1.47
C ALA A 56 11.52 0.41 1.60
N ALA A 57 12.56 -0.33 1.21
CA ALA A 57 13.95 0.10 1.29
C ALA A 57 14.26 1.35 0.43
N GLU A 58 13.70 1.43 -0.79
CA GLU A 58 13.92 2.58 -1.69
C GLU A 58 13.30 3.88 -1.13
N PRO A 59 12.01 3.95 -0.76
CA PRO A 59 11.42 5.16 -0.20
C PRO A 59 12.06 5.53 1.15
N GLN A 60 12.45 4.55 1.96
CA GLN A 60 13.16 4.81 3.22
C GLN A 60 14.53 5.47 2.97
N ALA A 61 15.32 4.94 2.03
CA ALA A 61 16.61 5.54 1.67
C ALA A 61 16.45 6.96 1.09
N ALA A 62 15.35 7.22 0.38
CA ALA A 62 15.05 8.55 -0.13
C ALA A 62 14.72 9.56 0.98
N LEU A 63 14.01 9.14 2.03
CA LEU A 63 13.76 9.96 3.23
C LEU A 63 15.07 10.23 3.99
N GLU A 64 15.87 9.20 4.20
CA GLU A 64 17.16 9.30 4.89
C GLU A 64 18.14 10.22 4.14
N GLY A 65 18.14 10.19 2.80
CA GLY A 65 18.92 11.11 1.97
C GLY A 65 18.56 12.58 2.15
N LEU A 66 17.34 12.89 2.60
CA LEU A 66 16.93 14.24 2.98
C LEU A 66 17.25 14.60 4.43
N GLY A 67 17.61 13.61 5.25
CA GLY A 67 17.88 13.76 6.68
C GLY A 67 16.68 13.47 7.57
N TYR A 68 15.66 12.76 7.09
CA TYR A 68 14.44 12.44 7.84
C TYR A 68 14.25 10.94 7.98
N HIS A 69 13.79 10.50 9.15
CA HIS A 69 13.54 9.08 9.43
C HIS A 69 12.12 8.63 9.08
N ASP A 70 11.20 9.58 8.95
CA ASP A 70 9.81 9.33 8.61
C ASP A 70 9.19 10.50 7.82
N GLU A 71 8.05 10.23 7.19
CA GLU A 71 7.31 11.22 6.40
C GLU A 71 6.69 12.32 7.25
N ALA A 72 6.41 12.09 8.53
CA ALA A 72 5.81 13.08 9.40
C ALA A 72 6.79 14.22 9.70
N ALA A 73 8.05 13.87 9.97
CA ALA A 73 9.16 14.79 10.15
C ALA A 73 9.45 15.56 8.86
N LEU A 74 9.50 14.87 7.70
CA LEU A 74 9.63 15.53 6.40
C LEU A 74 8.50 16.54 6.16
N ALA A 75 7.24 16.14 6.39
CA ALA A 75 6.09 17.02 6.19
C ALA A 75 6.11 18.24 7.13
N ALA A 76 6.61 18.08 8.37
CA ALA A 76 6.80 19.19 9.29
C ALA A 76 7.85 20.19 8.76
N ALA A 77 9.00 19.71 8.28
CA ALA A 77 10.05 20.55 7.73
C ALA A 77 9.63 21.27 6.44
N ILE A 78 8.89 20.61 5.55
CA ILE A 78 8.31 21.25 4.36
C ILE A 78 7.39 22.41 4.78
N ARG A 79 6.52 22.20 5.77
CA ARG A 79 5.63 23.26 6.27
C ARG A 79 6.37 24.40 6.97
N ALA A 80 7.53 24.13 7.55
CA ALA A 80 8.38 25.13 8.19
C ALA A 80 9.20 25.96 7.18
N GLY A 81 9.29 25.52 5.93
CA GLY A 81 10.11 26.17 4.88
C GLY A 81 11.59 25.77 4.93
N ASP A 82 11.96 24.78 5.76
CA ASP A 82 13.35 24.34 5.95
C ASP A 82 13.97 23.73 4.68
N LEU A 83 13.14 23.40 3.69
CA LEU A 83 13.51 22.72 2.46
C LEU A 83 13.26 23.56 1.19
N ASP A 84 12.94 24.85 1.32
CA ASP A 84 12.58 25.72 0.18
C ASP A 84 13.72 25.85 -0.86
N GLY A 85 14.98 25.67 -0.43
CA GLY A 85 16.15 25.63 -1.32
C GLY A 85 16.47 24.26 -1.94
N ARG A 86 15.72 23.20 -1.59
CA ARG A 86 16.00 21.80 -1.94
C ARG A 86 14.86 21.14 -2.72
N GLY A 87 14.06 21.93 -3.44
CA GLY A 87 12.83 21.47 -4.11
C GLY A 87 13.00 20.23 -4.99
N ASP A 88 14.08 20.14 -5.78
CA ASP A 88 14.33 18.98 -6.64
C ASP A 88 14.57 17.69 -5.84
N GLU A 89 15.32 17.78 -4.74
CA GLU A 89 15.59 16.65 -3.85
C GLU A 89 14.30 16.19 -3.14
N VAL A 90 13.50 17.15 -2.68
CA VAL A 90 12.18 16.88 -2.07
C VAL A 90 11.26 16.19 -3.07
N MET A 91 11.17 16.70 -4.30
CA MET A 91 10.32 16.11 -5.33
C MET A 91 10.77 14.70 -5.72
N LYS A 92 12.08 14.43 -5.74
CA LYS A 92 12.62 13.08 -5.99
C LYS A 92 12.21 12.11 -4.86
N CYS A 93 12.34 12.53 -3.60
CA CYS A 93 11.91 11.73 -2.46
C CYS A 93 10.41 11.44 -2.49
N LEU A 94 9.57 12.46 -2.66
CA LEU A 94 8.11 12.31 -2.72
C LEU A 94 7.68 11.38 -3.86
N ARG A 95 8.33 11.43 -5.02
CA ARG A 95 8.05 10.49 -6.13
C ARG A 95 8.35 9.05 -5.74
N ALA A 96 9.46 8.76 -5.06
CA ALA A 96 9.81 7.42 -4.60
C ALA A 96 8.75 6.89 -3.61
N VAL A 97 8.38 7.70 -2.62
CA VAL A 97 7.35 7.36 -1.62
C VAL A 97 5.98 7.12 -2.28
N VAL A 98 5.54 8.02 -3.16
CA VAL A 98 4.24 7.91 -3.81
C VAL A 98 4.21 6.72 -4.77
N LYS A 99 5.28 6.49 -5.55
CA LYS A 99 5.36 5.34 -6.46
C LYS A 99 5.20 4.04 -5.68
N HIS A 100 5.90 3.92 -4.56
CA HIS A 100 5.78 2.76 -3.67
C HIS A 100 4.34 2.56 -3.17
N ARG A 101 3.68 3.60 -2.67
CA ARG A 101 2.27 3.54 -2.24
C ARG A 101 1.31 3.16 -3.36
N VAL A 102 1.51 3.70 -4.56
CA VAL A 102 0.67 3.40 -5.72
C VAL A 102 0.85 1.95 -6.16
N ALA A 103 2.08 1.43 -6.17
CA ALA A 103 2.34 0.02 -6.50
C ALA A 103 1.61 -0.94 -5.54
N ILE A 104 1.52 -0.58 -4.26
CA ILE A 104 0.75 -1.33 -3.26
C ILE A 104 -0.75 -1.15 -3.47
N ALA A 105 -1.26 0.07 -3.62
CA ALA A 105 -2.70 0.33 -3.69
C ALA A 105 -3.33 -0.12 -5.02
N HIS A 106 -2.63 0.11 -6.13
CA HIS A 106 -3.09 -0.12 -7.50
C HIS A 106 -1.94 -0.70 -8.36
N PRO A 107 -1.68 -2.02 -8.25
CA PRO A 107 -0.66 -2.68 -9.05
C PRO A 107 -0.89 -2.43 -10.56
N GLY A 108 0.16 -2.04 -11.30
CA GLY A 108 0.11 -1.83 -12.75
C GLY A 108 -0.27 -0.41 -13.20
N TYR A 109 -0.61 0.50 -12.28
CA TYR A 109 -0.97 1.88 -12.62
C TYR A 109 0.21 2.73 -13.16
N ASP A 110 1.44 2.36 -12.82
CA ASP A 110 2.67 3.00 -13.30
C ASP A 110 3.22 2.39 -14.60
N SER A 111 2.57 1.35 -15.13
CA SER A 111 2.90 0.73 -16.41
C SER A 111 2.09 1.39 -17.53
N PRO A 112 2.70 1.84 -18.64
CA PRO A 112 2.01 2.55 -19.72
C PRO A 112 0.97 1.72 -20.49
N GLU A 113 0.71 0.47 -20.09
CA GLU A 113 -0.26 -0.44 -20.71
C GLU A 113 -1.52 -0.68 -19.86
N GLY A 114 -1.68 -0.03 -18.70
CA GLY A 114 -2.77 -0.26 -17.73
C GLY A 114 -4.15 0.33 -18.07
N GLY A 115 -4.59 0.22 -19.32
CA GLY A 115 -5.87 0.71 -19.82
C GLY A 115 -6.75 -0.39 -20.42
N SER A 116 -6.98 -1.50 -19.72
CA SER A 116 -8.06 -2.43 -20.06
C SER A 116 -8.57 -3.14 -18.80
N PRO A 117 -9.88 -3.07 -18.50
CA PRO A 117 -10.45 -3.77 -17.36
C PRO A 117 -10.56 -5.27 -17.69
N SER A 118 -10.15 -6.12 -16.75
CA SER A 118 -10.60 -7.52 -16.66
C SER A 118 -11.61 -7.63 -15.52
#